data_AF-A0A9W9PBZ0-F1
#
_entry.id   AF-A0A9W9PBZ0-F1
#
_cell.length_a   1.000
_cell.length_b   1.000
_cell.length_c   1.000
_cell.angle_alpha   90.00
_cell.angle_beta   90.00
_cell.angle_gamma   90.00
#
_symmetry.space_group_name_H-M   'P 1'
#
loop_
_entity.id
_entity.type
_entity.pdbx_description
1 polymer ?
#
loop_
_entity_poly.entity_id
_entity_poly.type
_entity_poly.pdbx_seq_one_letter_code
_entity_poly.pdbx_strand_id
1 'polypeptide(L)'
;MITNLRVGMALQEDDDAMLKRAMQSAKESDMAILVVGHNKDSEGEGGDRPDMDLPGRSNELVSAVCAANPNTVVVVQAASATTMPWVDQARALVLSWYQGQDNGYALARVLLRACNFSGKTPITFPKNLADHGSSTWFPGEAANDHTMIGEGV
;
A
#
# COMPACT_ATOMS: atom_id res chain seq x y z
N MET A 1 -23.87 -15.17 -21.25
CA MET A 1 -23.97 -13.70 -21.22
C MET A 1 -22.62 -13.20 -20.75
N ILE A 2 -21.86 -12.45 -21.56
CA ILE A 2 -20.57 -11.89 -21.11
C ILE A 2 -20.89 -10.60 -20.35
N THR A 3 -20.81 -10.65 -19.02
CA THR A 3 -20.83 -9.47 -18.15
C THR A 3 -19.39 -9.19 -17.69
N ASN A 4 -18.98 -7.92 -17.61
CA ASN A 4 -17.67 -7.45 -17.15
C ASN A 4 -16.48 -7.46 -18.14
N LEU A 5 -16.70 -7.34 -19.46
CA LEU A 5 -15.60 -7.04 -20.38
C LEU A 5 -15.09 -5.61 -20.15
N ARG A 6 -13.82 -5.45 -19.76
CA ARG A 6 -13.12 -4.17 -19.71
C ARG A 6 -12.00 -4.19 -20.75
N VAL A 7 -12.00 -3.21 -21.65
CA VAL A 7 -10.91 -2.96 -22.61
C VAL A 7 -10.42 -1.54 -22.37
N GLY A 8 -9.11 -1.41 -22.14
CA GLY A 8 -8.46 -0.13 -21.87
C GLY A 8 -7.16 0.00 -22.66
N MET A 9 -6.70 1.23 -22.78
CA MET A 9 -5.39 1.58 -23.33
C MET A 9 -4.72 2.55 -22.36
N ALA A 10 -3.43 2.35 -22.16
CA ALA A 10 -2.57 3.27 -21.41
C ALA A 10 -1.40 3.65 -22.33
N LEU A 11 -0.79 4.81 -22.05
CA LEU A 11 0.48 5.13 -22.68
C LEU A 11 1.53 4.13 -22.19
N GLN A 12 2.41 3.71 -23.08
CA GLN A 12 3.57 2.94 -22.67
C GLN A 12 4.51 3.88 -21.91
N GLU A 13 4.81 3.52 -20.67
CA GLU A 13 5.71 4.28 -19.82
C GLU A 13 7.06 3.54 -19.70
N ASP A 14 8.13 4.32 -19.54
CA ASP A 14 9.46 3.81 -19.19
C ASP A 14 9.60 3.92 -17.67
N ASP A 15 9.35 2.81 -16.97
CA ASP A 15 9.39 2.74 -15.52
C ASP A 15 10.73 3.21 -14.93
N ASP A 16 11.85 2.95 -15.62
CA ASP A 16 13.17 3.38 -15.15
C ASP A 16 13.34 4.89 -15.29
N ALA A 17 12.82 5.47 -16.37
CA ALA A 17 12.80 6.93 -16.53
C ALA A 17 11.88 7.59 -15.50
N MET A 18 10.73 6.99 -15.20
CA MET A 18 9.81 7.49 -14.17
C MET A 18 10.39 7.41 -12.76
N LEU A 19 11.05 6.30 -12.42
CA LEU A 19 11.73 6.13 -11.13
C LEU A 19 12.83 7.20 -10.96
N LYS A 20 13.68 7.38 -11.97
CA LYS A 20 14.72 8.43 -11.97
C LYS A 20 14.12 9.83 -11.78
N ARG A 21 12.99 10.10 -12.44
CA ARG A 21 12.28 11.38 -12.31
C ARG A 21 11.76 11.59 -10.90
N ALA A 22 11.16 10.56 -10.28
CA ALA A 22 10.68 10.63 -8.91
C ALA A 22 11.81 10.91 -7.91
N MET A 23 12.96 10.23 -8.07
CA MET A 23 14.16 10.47 -7.26
C MET A 23 14.67 11.91 -7.41
N GLN A 24 14.72 12.42 -8.64
CA GLN A 24 15.19 13.79 -8.90
C GLN A 24 14.25 14.83 -8.27
N SER A 25 12.94 14.69 -8.44
CA SER A 25 11.96 15.59 -7.83
C SER A 25 12.02 15.56 -6.30
N ALA A 26 12.21 14.38 -5.70
CA ALA A 26 12.40 14.25 -4.26
C ALA A 26 13.66 14.97 -3.79
N LYS A 27 14.78 14.80 -4.50
CA LYS A 27 16.08 15.41 -4.18
C LYS A 27 16.05 16.95 -4.23
N GLU A 28 15.29 17.52 -5.16
CA GLU A 28 15.16 18.97 -5.35
C GLU A 28 14.16 19.64 -4.39
N SER A 29 13.41 18.85 -3.61
CA SER A 29 12.38 19.34 -2.70
C SER A 29 12.87 19.36 -1.25
N ASP A 30 12.38 20.31 -0.44
CA ASP A 30 12.66 20.33 1.00
C ASP A 30 12.10 19.07 1.71
N MET A 31 10.98 18.56 1.20
CA MET A 31 10.24 17.39 1.68
C MET A 31 9.54 16.70 0.51
N ALA A 32 9.51 15.36 0.54
CA ALA A 32 8.72 14.57 -0.39
C ALA A 32 7.52 13.95 0.34
N ILE A 33 6.33 14.00 -0.27
CA ILE A 33 5.15 13.25 0.17
C ILE A 33 4.88 12.20 -0.90
N LEU A 34 5.19 10.94 -0.59
CA LEU A 34 5.06 9.82 -1.52
C LEU A 34 3.81 9.01 -1.17
N VAL A 35 2.86 8.93 -2.10
CA VAL A 35 1.63 8.16 -1.95
C VAL A 35 1.76 6.83 -2.69
N VAL A 36 1.65 5.72 -1.98
CA VAL A 36 1.68 4.35 -2.51
C VAL A 36 0.54 3.54 -1.92
N GLY A 37 0.23 2.39 -2.50
CA GLY A 37 -0.81 1.53 -1.96
C GLY A 37 -1.37 0.53 -2.94
N HIS A 38 -2.50 -0.03 -2.55
CA HIS A 38 -3.36 -0.87 -3.38
C HIS A 38 -4.53 -0.06 -3.95
N ASN A 39 -5.26 -0.68 -4.86
CA ASN A 39 -6.45 -0.11 -5.49
C ASN A 39 -7.50 -1.20 -5.71
N LYS A 40 -8.63 -0.84 -6.32
CA LYS A 40 -9.74 -1.76 -6.63
C LYS A 40 -9.34 -3.03 -7.39
N ASP A 41 -8.27 -2.96 -8.19
CA ASP A 41 -7.85 -4.11 -9.01
C ASP A 41 -6.95 -5.07 -8.21
N SER A 42 -6.35 -4.61 -7.11
CA SER A 42 -5.51 -5.43 -6.21
C SER A 42 -6.20 -5.79 -4.88
N GLU A 43 -7.20 -5.01 -4.45
CA GLU A 43 -8.05 -5.27 -3.29
C GLU A 43 -9.50 -5.12 -3.72
N GLY A 44 -10.19 -6.24 -3.94
CA GLY A 44 -11.55 -6.27 -4.46
C GLY A 44 -12.30 -7.54 -4.09
N GLU A 45 -13.61 -7.50 -4.27
CA GLU A 45 -14.46 -8.68 -4.05
C GLU A 45 -14.17 -9.77 -5.09
N GLY A 46 -14.19 -11.03 -4.64
CA GLY A 46 -14.07 -12.20 -5.50
C GLY A 46 -12.66 -12.80 -5.59
N GLY A 47 -11.70 -12.27 -4.83
CA GLY A 47 -10.39 -12.87 -4.67
C GLY A 47 -9.59 -12.22 -3.55
N ASP A 48 -8.65 -12.98 -3.02
CA ASP A 48 -7.70 -12.49 -2.03
C ASP A 48 -6.41 -12.02 -2.71
N ARG A 49 -5.64 -11.18 -2.02
CA ARG A 49 -4.29 -10.83 -2.48
C ARG A 49 -3.39 -12.08 -2.45
N PRO A 50 -2.47 -12.21 -3.42
CA PRO A 50 -1.51 -13.32 -3.43
C PRO A 50 -0.44 -13.20 -2.33
N ASP A 51 -0.17 -11.98 -1.88
CA ASP A 51 0.83 -11.65 -0.88
C ASP A 51 0.43 -10.34 -0.15
N MET A 52 1.31 -9.90 0.76
CA MET A 52 1.14 -8.65 1.50
C MET A 52 1.94 -7.48 0.91
N ASP A 53 2.58 -7.64 -0.24
CA ASP A 53 3.50 -6.64 -0.77
C ASP A 53 2.76 -5.51 -1.49
N LEU A 54 3.37 -4.32 -1.52
CA LEU A 54 2.89 -3.26 -2.41
C LEU A 54 3.03 -3.70 -3.88
N PRO A 55 2.06 -3.35 -4.75
CA PRO A 55 2.06 -3.81 -6.13
C PRO A 55 3.22 -3.23 -6.93
N GLY A 56 3.74 -4.05 -7.86
CA GLY A 56 4.76 -3.64 -8.83
C GLY A 56 6.07 -3.19 -8.18
N ARG A 57 6.65 -2.09 -8.67
CA ARG A 57 7.93 -1.54 -8.21
C ARG A 57 7.78 -0.56 -7.03
N SER A 58 6.64 -0.59 -6.33
CA SER A 58 6.34 0.40 -5.28
C SER A 58 7.34 0.37 -4.12
N ASN A 59 7.79 -0.81 -3.67
CA ASN A 59 8.80 -0.91 -2.61
C ASN A 59 10.17 -0.36 -3.05
N GLU A 60 10.54 -0.54 -4.31
CA GLU A 60 11.74 0.04 -4.92
C GLU A 60 11.63 1.55 -5.00
N LEU A 61 10.50 2.06 -5.47
CA LEU A 61 10.21 3.50 -5.53
C LEU A 61 10.33 4.15 -4.16
N VAL A 62 9.72 3.56 -3.12
CA VAL A 62 9.78 4.13 -1.77
C VAL A 62 11.22 4.16 -1.26
N SER A 63 11.95 3.06 -1.39
CA SER A 63 13.36 3.00 -0.95
C SER A 63 14.22 4.03 -1.69
N ALA A 64 14.06 4.14 -3.01
CA ALA A 64 14.82 5.08 -3.83
C ALA A 64 14.51 6.55 -3.50
N VAL A 65 13.23 6.88 -3.27
CA VAL A 65 12.80 8.24 -2.89
C VAL A 65 13.27 8.60 -1.48
N CYS A 66 13.13 7.70 -0.50
CA CYS A 66 13.63 7.92 0.86
C CYS A 66 15.15 8.11 0.88
N ALA A 67 15.90 7.35 0.06
CA ALA A 67 17.34 7.53 -0.09
C ALA A 67 17.71 8.86 -0.75
N ALA A 68 16.93 9.31 -1.75
CA ALA A 68 17.14 10.59 -2.42
C ALA A 68 16.78 11.79 -1.53
N ASN A 69 15.79 11.65 -0.64
CA ASN A 69 15.38 12.66 0.32
C ASN A 69 14.99 12.03 1.67
N PRO A 70 15.86 12.14 2.71
CA PRO A 70 15.57 11.64 4.05
C PRO A 70 14.40 12.34 4.76
N ASN A 71 13.86 13.44 4.22
CA ASN A 71 12.64 14.09 4.70
C ASN A 71 11.38 13.58 3.97
N THR A 72 11.34 12.30 3.60
CA THR A 72 10.19 11.71 2.91
C THR A 72 9.11 11.26 3.90
N VAL A 73 7.88 11.73 3.69
CA VAL A 73 6.66 11.19 4.31
C VAL A 73 6.03 10.19 3.34
N VAL A 74 5.84 8.95 3.78
CA VAL A 74 5.18 7.92 2.96
C VAL A 74 3.74 7.75 3.42
N VAL A 75 2.80 7.85 2.48
CA VAL A 75 1.38 7.64 2.69
C VAL A 75 1.00 6.32 2.05
N VAL A 76 0.45 5.40 2.84
CA VAL A 76 -0.04 4.09 2.37
C VAL A 76 -1.56 4.11 2.28
N GLN A 77 -2.09 3.79 1.10
CA GLN A 77 -3.51 3.61 0.81
C GLN A 77 -3.79 2.12 0.56
N ALA A 78 -4.17 1.39 1.59
CA ALA A 78 -4.53 -0.03 1.50
C ALA A 78 -5.68 -0.32 2.47
N ALA A 79 -6.52 -1.30 2.17
CA ALA A 79 -7.60 -1.76 3.05
C ALA A 79 -7.10 -2.68 4.17
N SER A 80 -5.97 -3.36 3.96
CA SER A 80 -5.41 -4.31 4.93
C SER A 80 -3.92 -4.06 5.16
N ALA A 81 -3.29 -4.91 5.99
CA ALA A 81 -1.87 -4.81 6.29
C ALA A 81 -1.02 -5.04 5.03
N THR A 82 0.02 -4.25 4.87
CA THR A 82 0.98 -4.35 3.75
C THR A 82 2.39 -4.39 4.31
N THR A 83 3.28 -5.19 3.71
CA THR A 83 4.70 -5.21 4.08
C THR A 83 5.34 -3.86 3.77
N MET A 84 6.21 -3.41 4.66
CA MET A 84 6.90 -2.12 4.53
C MET A 84 8.39 -2.31 4.84
N PRO A 85 9.16 -3.02 3.98
CA PRO A 85 10.59 -3.27 4.23
C PRO A 85 11.44 -1.99 4.32
N TRP A 86 10.90 -0.89 3.80
CA TRP A 86 11.49 0.46 3.81
C TRP A 86 11.04 1.31 5.01
N VAL A 87 10.26 0.78 5.95
CA VAL A 87 9.61 1.58 7.01
C VAL A 87 10.60 2.43 7.83
N ASP A 88 11.79 1.89 8.11
CA ASP A 88 12.84 2.58 8.87
C ASP A 88 13.56 3.69 8.06
N GLN A 89 13.33 3.74 6.74
CA GLN A 89 13.89 4.78 5.85
C GLN A 89 12.97 6.00 5.73
N ALA A 90 11.67 5.83 5.99
CA ALA A 90 10.69 6.91 5.91
C ALA A 90 10.77 7.81 7.15
N ARG A 91 10.74 9.14 6.96
CA ARG A 91 10.72 10.08 8.08
C ARG A 91 9.41 10.03 8.86
N ALA A 92 8.32 9.77 8.15
CA ALA A 92 7.02 9.52 8.75
C ALA A 92 6.21 8.60 7.83
N LEU A 93 5.35 7.79 8.46
CA LEU A 93 4.40 6.91 7.80
C LEU A 93 2.97 7.34 8.12
N VAL A 94 2.12 7.43 7.10
CA VAL A 94 0.69 7.69 7.25
C VAL A 94 -0.10 6.53 6.65
N LEU A 95 -0.80 5.79 7.51
CA LEU A 95 -1.81 4.82 7.09
C LEU A 95 -3.12 5.57 6.87
N SER A 96 -3.52 5.68 5.60
CA SER A 96 -4.61 6.55 5.20
C SER A 96 -5.89 5.79 4.85
N TRP A 97 -5.79 4.49 4.54
CA TRP A 97 -6.92 3.65 4.11
C TRP A 97 -7.58 4.16 2.81
N TYR A 98 -8.88 3.89 2.65
CA TYR A 98 -9.73 4.43 1.58
C TYR A 98 -10.76 5.39 2.18
N GLN A 99 -10.56 6.70 1.97
CA GLN A 99 -11.26 7.79 2.65
C GLN A 99 -12.55 8.24 1.92
N GLY A 100 -12.94 7.52 0.87
CA GLY A 100 -14.09 7.89 0.04
C GLY A 100 -13.85 9.14 -0.79
N GLN A 101 -14.93 9.87 -1.07
CA GLN A 101 -14.97 10.98 -2.03
C GLN A 101 -14.10 12.19 -1.67
N ASP A 102 -13.70 12.34 -0.40
CA ASP A 102 -12.97 13.51 0.11
C ASP A 102 -11.49 13.17 0.40
N ASN A 103 -10.94 12.15 -0.27
CA ASN A 103 -9.66 11.54 0.11
C ASN A 103 -8.47 12.51 0.16
N GLY A 104 -8.24 13.27 -0.91
CA GLY A 104 -7.12 14.19 -1.02
C GLY A 104 -7.25 15.36 -0.08
N TYR A 105 -8.48 15.86 0.10
CA TYR A 105 -8.75 16.97 1.01
C TYR A 105 -8.57 16.55 2.48
N ALA A 106 -9.11 15.39 2.87
CA ALA A 106 -8.94 14.84 4.21
C ALA A 106 -7.45 14.61 4.53
N LEU A 107 -6.69 14.00 3.61
CA LEU A 107 -5.25 13.79 3.78
C LEU A 107 -4.49 15.11 3.93
N ALA A 108 -4.75 16.08 3.04
CA ALA A 108 -4.10 17.39 3.07
C ALA A 108 -4.36 18.13 4.39
N ARG A 109 -5.60 18.10 4.91
CA ARG A 109 -5.94 18.73 6.20
C ARG A 109 -5.12 18.18 7.36
N VAL A 110 -4.93 16.86 7.43
CA VAL A 110 -4.16 16.25 8.52
C VAL A 110 -2.67 16.57 8.36
N LEU A 111 -2.13 16.45 7.14
CA LEU A 111 -0.72 16.76 6.85
C LEU A 111 -0.36 18.23 7.13
N LEU A 112 -1.27 19.15 6.82
CA LEU A 112 -1.12 20.59 7.06
C LEU A 112 -1.58 21.03 8.45
N ARG A 113 -1.81 20.07 9.36
CA ARG A 113 -2.22 20.32 10.76
C ARG A 113 -3.51 21.12 10.93
N ALA A 114 -4.41 21.09 9.95
CA ALA A 114 -5.77 21.59 10.11
C ALA A 114 -6.62 20.69 11.03
N CYS A 115 -6.15 19.47 11.30
CA CYS A 115 -6.63 18.59 12.37
C CYS A 115 -5.50 17.65 12.85
N ASN A 116 -5.70 17.01 14.01
CA ASN A 116 -4.72 16.10 14.62
C ASN A 116 -4.86 14.66 14.09
N PHE A 117 -3.73 13.95 14.01
CA PHE A 117 -3.71 12.50 13.88
C PHE A 117 -4.30 11.87 15.15
N SER A 118 -5.46 11.23 15.02
CA SER A 118 -6.19 10.62 16.15
C SER A 118 -6.60 9.17 15.91
N GLY A 119 -6.38 8.63 14.70
CA GLY A 119 -6.68 7.24 14.37
C GLY A 119 -5.85 6.25 15.20
N LYS A 120 -6.45 5.09 15.46
CA LYS A 120 -5.79 3.90 15.99
C LYS A 120 -5.91 2.79 14.96
N THR A 121 -4.89 1.94 14.86
CA THR A 121 -4.91 0.81 13.94
C THR A 121 -5.95 -0.22 14.42
N PRO A 122 -6.96 -0.56 13.59
CA PRO A 122 -7.95 -1.58 13.95
C PRO A 122 -7.44 -3.01 13.74
N ILE A 123 -6.28 -3.15 13.08
CA ILE A 123 -5.66 -4.43 12.74
C ILE A 123 -4.19 -4.44 13.16
N THR A 124 -3.65 -5.63 13.31
CA THR A 124 -2.21 -5.87 13.49
C THR A 124 -1.50 -5.81 12.14
N PHE A 125 -0.31 -5.20 12.10
CA PHE A 125 0.56 -5.20 10.93
C PHE A 125 1.73 -6.17 11.19
N PRO A 126 1.64 -7.44 10.74
CA PRO A 126 2.75 -8.38 10.90
C PRO A 126 3.94 -7.93 10.03
N LYS A 127 5.16 -8.25 10.47
CA LYS A 127 6.37 -7.88 9.71
C LYS A 127 6.47 -8.68 8.42
N ASN A 128 6.13 -9.97 8.48
CA ASN A 128 6.09 -10.88 7.35
C ASN A 128 4.74 -11.62 7.32
N LEU A 129 4.31 -12.09 6.15
CA LEU A 129 3.08 -12.88 6.02
C LEU A 129 3.08 -14.10 6.95
N ALA A 130 4.23 -14.76 7.12
CA ALA A 130 4.39 -15.91 8.01
C ALA A 130 4.11 -15.58 9.49
N ASP A 131 4.23 -14.31 9.91
CA ASP A 131 3.93 -13.90 11.28
C ASP A 131 2.41 -13.75 11.54
N HIS A 132 1.58 -13.78 10.48
CA HIS A 132 0.13 -13.73 10.63
C HIS A 132 -0.40 -15.06 11.20
N GLY A 133 -1.34 -14.99 12.15
CA GLY A 133 -1.87 -16.18 12.84
C GLY A 133 -2.46 -17.22 11.89
N SER A 134 -3.14 -16.79 10.83
CA SER A 134 -3.72 -17.69 9.82
C SER A 134 -2.76 -18.11 8.70
N SER A 135 -1.48 -17.70 8.72
CA SER A 135 -0.54 -17.89 7.59
C SER A 135 -0.33 -19.34 7.18
N THR A 136 -0.50 -20.28 8.13
CA THR A 136 -0.38 -21.72 7.87
C THR A 136 -1.64 -22.33 7.25
N TRP A 137 -2.80 -21.71 7.48
CA TRP A 137 -4.10 -22.28 7.13
C TRP A 137 -4.82 -21.57 5.99
N PHE A 138 -4.42 -20.34 5.67
CA PHE A 138 -4.90 -19.59 4.51
C PHE A 138 -4.04 -19.92 3.27
N PRO A 139 -4.62 -20.13 2.06
CA PRO A 139 -6.02 -19.95 1.65
C PRO A 139 -6.92 -21.19 1.84
N GLY A 140 -6.47 -22.19 2.59
CA GLY A 140 -7.21 -23.44 2.79
C GLY A 140 -7.05 -24.45 1.65
N GLU A 141 -7.83 -25.52 1.71
CA GLU A 141 -7.88 -26.57 0.70
C GLU A 141 -8.99 -26.26 -0.32
N ALA A 142 -8.75 -25.27 -1.18
CA ALA A 142 -9.74 -24.78 -2.14
C ALA A 142 -10.34 -25.90 -3.03
N ALA A 143 -9.55 -26.93 -3.37
CA ALA A 143 -10.02 -28.08 -4.15
C ALA A 143 -11.07 -28.94 -3.42
N ASN A 144 -11.09 -28.88 -2.09
CA ASN A 144 -11.98 -29.66 -1.23
C ASN A 144 -13.08 -28.78 -0.59
N ASP A 145 -13.17 -27.49 -0.97
CA ASP A 145 -14.07 -26.49 -0.36
C ASP A 145 -13.97 -26.48 1.17
N HIS A 146 -12.74 -26.51 1.68
CA HIS A 146 -12.48 -26.70 3.11
C HIS A 146 -11.38 -25.78 3.62
N THR A 147 -11.63 -25.12 4.75
CA THR A 147 -10.67 -24.27 5.45
C THR A 147 -10.64 -24.62 6.93
N MET A 148 -9.45 -24.88 7.45
CA MET A 148 -9.22 -25.09 8.87
C MET A 148 -8.94 -23.75 9.55
N ILE A 149 -9.63 -23.47 10.66
CA ILE A 149 -9.34 -22.32 11.55
C ILE A 149 -8.46 -22.86 12.69
N GLY A 150 -7.17 -23.03 12.41
CA GLY A 150 -6.24 -23.68 13.32
C GLY A 150 -5.56 -22.74 14.31
N GLU A 151 -5.68 -21.43 14.13
CA GLU A 151 -5.13 -20.42 15.03
C GLU A 151 -5.85 -20.38 16.38
N GLY A 152 -7.11 -20.83 16.44
CA GLY A 152 -7.90 -20.84 17.68
C GLY A 152 -8.32 -19.44 18.15
N VAL A 153 -8.16 -19.18 19.46
CA VAL A 153 -8.46 -17.90 20.13
C VAL A 153 -7.21 -17.25 20.71
#